data_AF-A0A9X2LJG8-F1
#
_entry.id   AF-A0A9X2LJG8-F1
#
_cell.length_a   1.000
_cell.length_b   1.000
_cell.length_c   1.000
_cell.angle_alpha   90.00
_cell.angle_beta   90.00
_cell.angle_gamma   90.00
#
_symmetry.space_group_name_H-M   'P 1'
#
loop_
_entity.id
_entity.type
_entity.pdbx_description
1 polymer ?
#
loop_
_entity_poly.entity_id
_entity_poly.type
_entity_poly.pdbx_seq_one_letter_code
_entity_poly.pdbx_strand_id
1 'polypeptide(L)'
;MPIPEPVRLRTDGAGPYTLVVAHDPITDPRLSATDLGVYLRCRWLLDICAPYGPLDWLISELRMPKTETHESVQRLVELGYLETVGTVEVEFRSAHEAGNGVRAAIEATMDDLTPTERAAVSRFADLVDQRQEKATVAFRAEQMRELSGS
;
A
#
# COMPACT_ATOMS: atom_id res chain seq x y z
N MET A 1 -10.82 29.33 -11.43
CA MET A 1 -11.07 28.90 -12.83
C MET A 1 -12.45 28.25 -12.90
N PRO A 2 -13.23 28.47 -13.96
CA PRO A 2 -14.55 27.84 -14.08
C PRO A 2 -14.39 26.33 -14.31
N ILE A 3 -15.29 25.55 -13.71
CA ILE A 3 -15.32 24.08 -13.74
C ILE A 3 -15.64 23.63 -15.18
N PRO A 4 -14.85 22.72 -15.80
CA PRO A 4 -15.17 22.21 -17.12
C PRO A 4 -16.49 21.41 -17.07
N GLU A 5 -17.41 21.69 -18.00
CA GLU A 5 -18.63 20.89 -18.14
C GLU A 5 -18.29 19.44 -18.55
N PRO A 6 -19.00 18.44 -18.00
CA PRO A 6 -18.74 17.05 -18.29
C PRO A 6 -19.03 16.72 -19.76
N VAL A 7 -18.03 16.15 -20.44
CA VAL A 7 -18.13 15.66 -21.82
C VAL A 7 -19.08 14.47 -21.85
N ARG A 8 -20.27 14.65 -22.45
CA ARG A 8 -21.17 13.53 -22.77
C ARG A 8 -20.65 12.80 -24.00
N LEU A 9 -20.11 11.60 -23.79
CA LEU A 9 -19.76 10.69 -24.87
C LEU A 9 -21.03 9.98 -25.38
N ARG A 10 -21.32 10.12 -26.68
CA ARG A 10 -22.40 9.39 -27.37
C ARG A 10 -21.99 7.93 -27.58
N THR A 11 -23.00 7.06 -27.47
CA THR A 11 -22.94 5.61 -27.34
C THR A 11 -23.16 4.86 -28.64
N ASP A 12 -22.19 4.06 -29.05
CA ASP A 12 -22.30 3.14 -30.19
C ASP A 12 -21.78 1.74 -29.79
N GLY A 13 -22.67 0.86 -29.29
CA GLY A 13 -22.61 -0.60 -29.47
C GLY A 13 -21.71 -1.48 -28.57
N ALA A 14 -22.36 -2.12 -27.57
CA ALA A 14 -22.17 -3.49 -27.04
C ALA A 14 -20.88 -3.92 -26.28
N GLY A 15 -21.00 -3.99 -24.94
CA GLY A 15 -20.16 -4.75 -23.97
C GLY A 15 -20.33 -4.20 -22.54
N PRO A 16 -20.22 -4.97 -21.44
CA PRO A 16 -20.36 -4.39 -20.10
C PRO A 16 -19.14 -3.50 -19.81
N TYR A 17 -19.37 -2.19 -19.70
CA TYR A 17 -18.33 -1.22 -19.43
C TYR A 17 -18.16 -1.02 -17.92
N THR A 18 -16.91 -1.08 -17.42
CA THR A 18 -16.54 -0.51 -16.12
C THR A 18 -15.19 0.19 -16.24
N LEU A 19 -15.19 1.51 -16.18
CA LEU A 19 -14.01 2.31 -15.87
C LEU A 19 -14.47 3.50 -15.04
N VAL A 20 -14.28 3.40 -13.74
CA VAL A 20 -14.40 4.54 -12.84
C VAL A 20 -13.23 4.47 -11.90
N VAL A 21 -12.29 5.40 -12.09
CA VAL A 21 -11.29 5.65 -11.07
C VAL A 21 -11.21 7.16 -10.89
N ALA A 22 -11.61 7.64 -9.71
CA ALA A 22 -11.25 8.99 -9.30
C ALA A 22 -9.77 8.93 -8.90
N HIS A 23 -8.92 9.24 -9.86
CA HIS A 23 -7.48 9.49 -9.74
C HIS A 23 -7.27 10.88 -10.32
N ASP A 24 -6.86 11.86 -9.52
CA ASP A 24 -6.48 13.15 -10.08
C ASP A 24 -5.48 12.91 -11.21
N PRO A 25 -5.76 13.37 -12.45
CA PRO A 25 -4.85 13.14 -13.55
C PRO A 25 -3.56 13.87 -13.22
N ILE A 26 -2.45 13.12 -13.16
CA ILE A 26 -1.14 13.76 -13.12
C ILE A 26 -0.93 14.42 -14.49
N THR A 27 -1.10 15.73 -14.53
CA THR A 27 -0.92 16.56 -15.74
C THR A 27 0.50 17.14 -15.82
N ASP A 28 1.45 16.53 -15.12
CA ASP A 28 2.83 17.00 -15.06
C ASP A 28 3.52 16.78 -16.42
N PRO A 29 3.92 17.85 -17.13
CA PRO A 29 4.52 17.72 -18.45
C PRO A 29 5.90 17.05 -18.43
N ARG A 30 6.50 16.84 -17.24
CA ARG A 30 7.76 16.11 -17.07
C ARG A 30 7.59 14.59 -17.16
N LEU A 31 6.34 14.09 -17.07
CA LEU A 31 6.06 12.66 -17.14
C LEU A 31 5.77 12.20 -18.56
N SER A 32 6.35 11.07 -18.92
CA SER A 32 6.03 10.35 -20.15
C SER A 32 4.77 9.49 -19.97
N ALA A 33 4.22 9.00 -21.09
CA ALA A 33 3.14 8.01 -21.06
C ALA A 33 3.55 6.71 -20.32
N THR A 34 4.83 6.34 -20.38
CA THR A 34 5.37 5.22 -19.60
C THR A 34 5.27 5.49 -18.11
N ASP A 35 5.72 6.67 -17.64
CA ASP A 35 5.71 7.01 -16.21
C ASP A 35 4.27 7.00 -15.66
N LEU A 36 3.33 7.56 -16.41
CA LEU A 36 1.90 7.51 -16.07
C LEU A 36 1.40 6.06 -16.00
N GLY A 37 1.79 5.22 -16.95
CA GLY A 37 1.44 3.80 -16.93
C GLY A 37 2.02 3.04 -15.73
N VAL A 38 3.24 3.37 -15.29
CA VAL A 38 3.87 2.78 -14.10
C VAL A 38 3.12 3.25 -12.85
N TYR A 39 2.86 4.55 -12.73
CA TYR A 39 2.10 5.13 -11.64
C TYR A 39 0.73 4.46 -11.46
N LEU A 40 -0.05 4.35 -12.55
CA LEU A 40 -1.38 3.74 -12.50
C LEU A 40 -1.34 2.27 -12.07
N ARG A 41 -0.33 1.51 -12.50
CA ARG A 41 -0.16 0.10 -12.06
C ARG A 41 0.21 0.03 -10.59
N CYS A 42 1.16 0.84 -10.14
CA CYS A 42 1.51 0.96 -8.72
C CYS A 42 0.28 1.34 -7.87
N ARG A 43 -0.54 2.29 -8.34
CA ARG A 43 -1.76 2.72 -7.64
C ARG A 43 -2.87 1.66 -7.63
N TRP A 44 -3.08 0.96 -8.74
CA TRP A 44 -4.02 -0.15 -8.81
C TRP A 44 -3.66 -1.27 -7.84
N LEU A 45 -2.37 -1.58 -7.69
CA LEU A 45 -1.92 -2.52 -6.65
C LEU A 45 -2.07 -1.94 -5.26
N LEU A 46 -1.92 -0.61 -5.11
CA LEU A 46 -2.26 0.11 -3.90
C LEU A 46 -3.66 -0.25 -3.39
N ASP A 47 -4.59 -0.40 -4.31
CA ASP A 47 -6.00 -0.62 -3.99
C ASP A 47 -6.40 -2.11 -3.89
N ILE A 48 -5.59 -3.06 -4.39
CA ILE A 48 -5.98 -4.48 -4.51
C ILE A 48 -5.12 -5.43 -3.68
N CYS A 49 -3.83 -5.14 -3.51
CA CYS A 49 -2.86 -6.07 -2.92
C CYS A 49 -2.07 -5.43 -1.76
N ALA A 50 -2.73 -4.62 -0.91
CA ALA A 50 -2.08 -4.10 0.30
C ALA A 50 -1.79 -5.24 1.30
N PRO A 51 -0.64 -5.24 2.02
CA PRO A 51 0.52 -4.34 1.91
C PRO A 51 1.61 -4.92 0.96
N TYR A 52 2.25 -4.06 0.14
CA TYR A 52 3.08 -4.43 -1.03
C TYR A 52 4.12 -5.53 -0.82
N GLY A 53 4.21 -6.40 -1.83
CA GLY A 53 5.41 -7.16 -2.14
C GLY A 53 6.48 -6.31 -2.87
N PRO A 54 7.71 -6.81 -3.01
CA PRO A 54 8.84 -6.08 -3.61
C PRO A 54 8.54 -5.57 -5.04
N LEU A 55 9.05 -4.38 -5.42
CA LEU A 55 8.92 -3.86 -6.79
C LEU A 55 9.39 -4.86 -7.86
N ASP A 56 10.43 -5.64 -7.58
CA ASP A 56 10.91 -6.68 -8.49
C ASP A 56 9.91 -7.83 -8.66
N TRP A 57 9.15 -8.18 -7.62
CA TRP A 57 8.04 -9.12 -7.76
C TRP A 57 6.97 -8.56 -8.69
N LEU A 58 6.63 -7.27 -8.53
CA LEU A 58 5.67 -6.60 -9.39
C LEU A 58 6.10 -6.59 -10.86
N ILE A 59 7.35 -6.20 -11.11
CA ILE A 59 7.93 -6.18 -12.45
C ILE A 59 7.80 -7.56 -13.11
N SER A 60 8.06 -8.63 -12.35
CA SER A 60 7.92 -10.00 -12.83
C SER A 60 6.47 -10.37 -13.12
N GLU A 61 5.55 -10.10 -12.19
CA GLU A 61 4.14 -10.50 -12.29
C GLU A 61 3.44 -9.81 -13.48
N LEU A 62 3.66 -8.52 -13.65
CA LEU A 62 3.06 -7.74 -14.74
C LEU A 62 3.91 -7.73 -16.02
N ARG A 63 5.03 -8.48 -16.04
CA ARG A 63 5.96 -8.58 -17.18
C ARG A 63 6.41 -7.20 -17.68
N MET A 64 6.72 -6.30 -16.75
CA MET A 64 7.13 -4.93 -17.06
C MET A 64 8.61 -4.89 -17.47
N PRO A 65 9.05 -3.96 -18.33
CA PRO A 65 10.47 -3.79 -18.66
C PRO A 65 11.24 -3.34 -17.41
N LYS A 66 12.13 -4.19 -16.88
CA LYS A 66 12.76 -3.98 -15.56
C LYS A 66 13.44 -2.60 -15.44
N THR A 67 14.40 -2.30 -16.31
CA THR A 67 15.19 -1.05 -16.25
C THR A 67 14.31 0.19 -16.38
N GLU A 68 13.46 0.25 -17.41
CA GLU A 68 12.55 1.38 -17.65
C GLU A 68 11.56 1.58 -16.50
N THR A 69 11.09 0.49 -15.88
CA THR A 69 10.19 0.55 -14.72
C THR A 69 10.91 1.12 -13.50
N HIS A 70 12.13 0.67 -13.21
CA HIS A 70 12.93 1.21 -12.11
C HIS A 70 13.22 2.71 -12.29
N GLU A 71 13.59 3.13 -13.49
CA GLU A 71 13.80 4.55 -13.81
C GLU A 71 12.52 5.38 -13.67
N SER A 72 11.38 4.84 -14.11
CA SER A 72 10.08 5.50 -13.98
C SER A 72 9.66 5.63 -12.51
N VAL A 73 9.83 4.58 -11.71
CA VAL A 73 9.57 4.63 -10.27
C VAL A 73 10.47 5.66 -9.60
N GLN A 74 11.76 5.69 -9.92
CA GLN A 74 12.68 6.70 -9.38
C GLN A 74 12.21 8.11 -9.69
N ARG A 75 11.87 8.42 -10.96
CA ARG A 75 11.33 9.74 -11.34
C ARG A 75 10.05 10.08 -10.58
N LEU A 76 9.13 9.12 -10.45
CA LEU A 76 7.87 9.32 -9.73
C LEU A 76 8.10 9.59 -8.23
N VAL A 77 9.13 8.99 -7.62
CA VAL A 77 9.54 9.27 -6.23
C VAL A 77 10.15 10.66 -6.12
N GLU A 78 11.09 11.01 -7.00
CA GLU A 78 11.74 12.33 -7.02
C GLU A 78 10.73 13.48 -7.21
N LEU A 79 9.65 13.22 -7.95
CA LEU A 79 8.57 14.16 -8.20
C LEU A 79 7.47 14.13 -7.12
N GLY A 80 7.56 13.24 -6.14
CA GLY A 80 6.61 13.15 -5.01
C GLY A 80 5.29 12.44 -5.32
N TYR A 81 5.20 11.72 -6.44
CA TYR A 81 4.01 10.93 -6.80
C TYR A 81 4.00 9.54 -6.18
N LEU A 82 5.17 9.00 -5.83
CA LEU A 82 5.33 7.74 -5.12
C LEU A 82 6.25 7.92 -3.90
N GLU A 83 6.08 7.05 -2.93
CA GLU A 83 6.98 6.91 -1.80
C GLU A 83 7.51 5.47 -1.80
N THR A 84 8.81 5.30 -1.56
CA THR A 84 9.41 3.98 -1.33
C THR A 84 9.65 3.81 0.16
N VAL A 85 9.09 2.75 0.72
CA VAL A 85 9.30 2.38 2.12
C VAL A 85 10.15 1.11 2.21
N GLY A 86 11.01 1.05 3.23
CA GLY A 86 11.84 -0.12 3.49
C GLY A 86 11.02 -1.33 3.93
N THR A 87 11.57 -2.53 3.78
CA THR A 87 10.88 -3.78 4.20
C THR A 87 10.59 -3.82 5.70
N VAL A 88 11.45 -3.21 6.51
CA VAL A 88 11.28 -3.13 7.97
C VAL A 88 10.14 -2.16 8.32
N GLU A 89 10.05 -1.02 7.63
CA GLU A 89 8.94 -0.09 7.78
C GLU A 89 7.60 -0.73 7.35
N VAL A 90 7.57 -1.50 6.26
CA VAL A 90 6.37 -2.24 5.83
C VAL A 90 5.91 -3.21 6.92
N GLU A 91 6.83 -3.99 7.50
CA GLU A 91 6.48 -4.91 8.60
C GLU A 91 6.01 -4.14 9.84
N PHE A 92 6.65 -3.03 10.18
CA PHE A 92 6.21 -2.15 11.26
C PHE A 92 4.77 -1.67 11.06
N ARG A 93 4.45 -1.08 9.91
CA ARG A 93 3.09 -0.60 9.58
C ARG A 93 2.08 -1.75 9.60
N SER A 94 2.42 -2.88 8.98
CA SER A 94 1.54 -4.06 8.88
C SER A 94 1.26 -4.72 10.24
N ALA A 95 2.27 -4.84 11.11
CA ALA A 95 2.09 -5.39 12.45
C ALA A 95 1.18 -4.50 13.31
N HIS A 96 1.27 -3.18 13.16
CA HIS A 96 0.40 -2.24 13.88
C HIS A 96 -1.04 -2.29 13.38
N GLU A 97 -1.26 -2.24 12.07
CA GLU A 97 -2.59 -2.31 11.48
C GLU A 97 -3.28 -3.64 11.83
N ALA A 98 -2.61 -4.77 11.59
CA ALA A 98 -3.15 -6.09 11.90
C ALA A 98 -3.43 -6.24 13.40
N GLY A 99 -2.53 -5.77 14.26
CA GLY A 99 -2.74 -5.90 15.70
C GLY A 99 -3.84 -4.99 16.25
N ASN A 100 -4.02 -3.80 15.70
CA ASN A 100 -5.18 -2.95 16.01
C ASN A 100 -6.48 -3.62 15.57
N GLY A 101 -6.51 -4.21 14.36
CA GLY A 101 -7.65 -4.97 13.87
C GLY A 101 -8.00 -6.17 14.75
N VAL A 102 -6.99 -6.94 15.18
CA VAL A 102 -7.18 -8.04 16.13
C VAL A 102 -7.72 -7.53 17.46
N ARG A 103 -7.14 -6.48 18.04
CA ARG A 103 -7.60 -5.95 19.34
C ARG A 103 -9.05 -5.46 19.28
N ALA A 104 -9.44 -4.77 18.20
CA ALA A 104 -10.82 -4.37 17.97
C ALA A 104 -11.77 -5.58 17.84
N ALA A 105 -11.35 -6.64 17.12
CA ALA A 105 -12.14 -7.85 16.99
C ALA A 105 -12.30 -8.59 18.33
N ILE A 106 -11.25 -8.63 19.16
CA ILE A 106 -11.30 -9.18 20.51
C ILE A 106 -12.27 -8.39 21.37
N GLU A 107 -12.13 -7.07 21.43
CA GLU A 107 -13.01 -6.19 22.21
C GLU A 107 -14.48 -6.36 21.82
N ALA A 108 -14.77 -6.48 20.52
CA ALA A 108 -16.11 -6.67 20.00
C ALA A 108 -16.74 -8.04 20.32
N THR A 109 -15.95 -9.05 20.71
CA THR A 109 -16.42 -10.44 20.90
C THR A 109 -16.27 -10.95 22.33
N MET A 110 -15.56 -10.24 23.22
CA MET A 110 -15.18 -10.70 24.55
C MET A 110 -16.34 -11.15 25.45
N ASP A 111 -17.51 -10.52 25.34
CA ASP A 111 -18.68 -10.84 26.16
C ASP A 111 -19.34 -12.18 25.76
N ASP A 112 -19.16 -12.60 24.52
CA ASP A 112 -19.75 -13.82 23.97
C ASP A 112 -18.87 -15.07 24.21
N LEU A 113 -17.67 -14.89 24.76
CA LEU A 113 -16.68 -15.96 24.91
C LEU A 113 -16.81 -16.71 26.24
N THR A 114 -16.72 -18.04 26.14
CA THR A 114 -16.50 -18.91 27.30
C THR A 114 -15.14 -18.61 27.96
N PRO A 115 -14.93 -19.00 29.24
CA PRO A 115 -13.64 -18.80 29.90
C PRO A 115 -12.45 -19.43 29.15
N THR A 116 -12.64 -20.59 28.52
CA THR A 116 -11.59 -21.27 27.75
C THR A 116 -11.24 -20.51 26.48
N GLU A 117 -12.24 -19.97 25.76
CA GLU A 117 -12.03 -19.17 24.56
C GLU A 117 -11.37 -17.85 24.90
N ARG A 118 -11.76 -17.18 26.00
CA ARG A 118 -11.06 -15.98 26.49
C ARG A 118 -9.58 -16.24 26.76
N ALA A 119 -9.24 -17.38 27.36
CA ALA A 119 -7.84 -17.74 27.58
C ALA A 119 -7.08 -17.96 26.25
N ALA A 120 -7.72 -18.54 25.24
CA ALA A 120 -7.12 -18.70 23.91
C ALA A 120 -6.93 -17.37 23.19
N VAL A 121 -7.94 -16.49 23.25
CA VAL A 121 -7.91 -15.15 22.69
C VAL A 121 -6.85 -14.28 23.36
N SER A 122 -6.71 -14.35 24.69
CA SER A 122 -5.65 -13.66 25.42
C SER A 122 -4.25 -14.09 24.94
N ARG A 123 -4.01 -15.40 24.76
CA ARG A 123 -2.72 -15.88 24.22
C ARG A 123 -2.47 -15.37 22.80
N PHE A 124 -3.51 -15.27 21.99
CA PHE A 124 -3.38 -14.72 20.65
C PHE A 124 -3.06 -13.21 20.68
N ALA A 125 -3.69 -12.45 21.57
CA ALA A 125 -3.36 -11.05 21.81
C ALA A 125 -1.89 -10.88 22.22
N ASP A 126 -1.38 -11.72 23.12
CA ASP A 126 0.03 -11.67 23.53
C ASP A 126 0.99 -11.88 22.34
N LEU A 127 0.66 -12.79 21.41
CA LEU A 127 1.46 -13.02 20.21
C LEU A 127 1.45 -11.83 19.25
N VAL A 128 0.30 -11.16 19.13
CA VAL A 128 0.14 -9.93 18.34
C VAL A 128 0.98 -8.81 18.94
N ASP A 129 0.93 -8.63 20.26
CA ASP A 129 1.71 -7.61 20.97
C ASP A 129 3.22 -7.87 20.82
N GLN A 130 3.65 -9.13 20.93
CA GLN A 130 5.05 -9.50 20.69
C GLN A 130 5.51 -9.21 19.26
N ARG A 131 4.64 -9.40 18.25
CA ARG A 131 4.96 -9.05 16.86
C ARG A 131 5.12 -7.54 16.71
N GLN A 132 4.19 -6.75 17.27
CA GLN A 132 4.25 -5.29 17.25
C GLN A 132 5.52 -4.76 17.91
N GLU A 133 5.89 -5.31 19.07
CA GLU A 133 7.11 -4.93 19.78
C GLU A 133 8.36 -5.22 18.95
N LYS A 134 8.47 -6.43 18.39
CA LYS A 134 9.61 -6.81 17.53
C LYS A 134 9.74 -5.88 16.32
N ALA A 135 8.62 -5.58 15.65
CA ALA A 135 8.62 -4.68 14.51
C ALA A 135 9.00 -3.24 14.90
N THR A 136 8.55 -2.77 16.06
CA THR A 136 8.91 -1.46 16.63
C THR A 136 10.40 -1.35 16.91
N VAL A 137 10.99 -2.37 17.54
CA VAL A 137 12.43 -2.41 17.84
C VAL A 137 13.25 -2.42 16.54
N ALA A 138 12.85 -3.23 15.56
CA ALA A 138 13.53 -3.29 14.27
C ALA A 138 13.50 -1.94 13.55
N PHE A 139 12.34 -1.29 13.48
CA PHE A 139 12.18 0.01 12.81
C PHE A 139 12.98 1.12 13.49
N ARG A 140 13.00 1.17 14.84
CA ARG A 140 13.85 2.12 15.57
C ARG A 140 15.33 1.90 15.29
N ALA A 141 15.76 0.63 15.24
CA ALA A 141 17.16 0.30 14.95
C ALA A 141 17.56 0.66 13.51
N GLU A 142 16.61 0.71 12.58
CA GLU A 142 16.82 1.18 11.20
C GLU A 142 16.95 2.70 11.16
N GLN A 143 16.01 3.43 11.76
CA GLN A 143 16.09 4.91 11.85
C GLN A 143 17.39 5.40 12.51
N MET A 144 17.84 4.73 13.58
CA MET A 144 19.11 5.08 14.23
C MET A 144 20.33 4.83 13.33
N ARG A 145 20.30 3.81 12.46
CA ARG A 145 21.36 3.55 11.49
C ARG A 145 21.41 4.62 10.41
N GLU A 146 20.27 5.03 9.90
CA GLU A 146 20.17 6.09 8.89
C GLU A 146 20.69 7.44 9.42
N LEU A 147 20.38 7.76 10.68
CA LEU A 147 20.85 8.97 11.36
C LEU A 147 22.36 8.94 11.68
N SER A 148 22.94 7.76 11.87
CA SER A 148 24.38 7.61 12.20
C SER A 148 25.27 7.46 10.97
N GLY A 149 24.67 7.25 9.79
CA GLY A 149 25.35 7.08 8.50
C GLY A 149 25.24 8.27 7.55
N SER A 150 24.61 9.36 7.99
CA SER A 150 24.58 10.68 7.34
C SER A 150 25.61 11.63 7.97
#